data_AF-A0A556TIA8-F1
#
_entry.id   AF-A0A556TIA8-F1
#
_cell.length_a   1.000
_cell.length_b   1.000
_cell.length_c   1.000
_cell.angle_alpha   90.00
_cell.angle_beta   90.00
_cell.angle_gamma   90.00
#
_symmetry.space_group_name_H-M   'P 1'
#
loop_
_entity.id
_entity.type
_entity.pdbx_description
1 polymer ?
#
loop_
_entity_poly.entity_id
_entity_poly.type
_entity_poly.pdbx_seq_one_letter_code
_entity_poly.pdbx_strand_id
1 'polypeptide(L)'
;MKLLILAVLLGLSLAQHNPHTKHGRTSIVHLFEWRWTDIADECERYLAPNGYGGVQVNIYVDAVINHMCGSGGGEGKHSSCGSYFNANKKDFPSVPYSNLDFNDGKCSTASGDIENYNDIFQVRDCRLVSLLDLALQKDYVIDLGGEAIKASEYFSLGRVTEFKYGAKLGTILRKWNNEKLRYLVNWGEGWGFMASDNALVFVDNHDNQRGHGAGGGSILTFWDPR
;
A
#
# COMPACT_ATOMS: atom_id res chain seq x y z
N MET A 1 43.68 -8.09 16.76
CA MET A 1 43.50 -8.08 15.30
C MET A 1 42.37 -8.97 14.76
N LYS A 2 41.84 -9.96 15.49
CA LYS A 2 40.70 -10.77 15.02
C LYS A 2 39.30 -10.21 15.40
N LEU A 3 39.19 -9.31 16.38
CA LEU A 3 37.89 -8.70 16.77
C LEU A 3 37.47 -7.48 15.95
N LEU A 4 38.39 -6.83 15.22
CA LEU A 4 38.06 -5.66 14.38
C LEU A 4 37.50 -6.01 13.00
N ILE A 5 37.61 -7.28 12.58
CA ILE A 5 37.14 -7.74 11.27
C ILE A 5 35.64 -8.09 11.29
N LEU A 6 35.07 -8.43 12.46
CA LEU A 6 33.66 -8.80 12.57
C LEU A 6 32.71 -7.59 12.49
N ALA A 7 33.16 -6.39 12.84
CA ALA A 7 32.35 -5.17 12.78
C ALA A 7 32.17 -4.63 11.35
N VAL A 8 33.04 -5.00 10.40
CA VAL A 8 32.96 -4.53 9.01
C VAL A 8 31.94 -5.34 8.19
N LEU A 9 31.58 -6.55 8.62
CA LEU A 9 30.59 -7.40 7.95
C LEU A 9 29.13 -7.12 8.37
N LEU A 10 28.91 -6.29 9.38
CA LEU A 10 27.57 -5.90 9.87
C LEU A 10 27.15 -4.48 9.42
N GLY A 11 27.95 -3.80 8.58
CA GLY A 11 27.81 -2.37 8.32
C GLY A 11 27.24 -1.93 6.96
N LEU A 12 26.83 -2.84 6.07
CA LEU A 12 26.42 -2.46 4.69
C LEU A 12 25.16 -3.18 4.17
N SER A 13 24.24 -3.58 5.04
CA SER A 13 22.84 -3.74 4.64
C SER A 13 22.11 -2.41 4.81
N LEU A 14 22.65 -1.33 4.23
CA LEU A 14 21.81 -0.23 3.82
C LEU A 14 20.97 -0.80 2.68
N ALA A 15 19.69 -1.08 2.94
CA ALA A 15 18.72 -1.33 1.90
C ALA A 15 18.70 -0.09 1.00
N GLN A 16 19.57 -0.07 0.00
CA GLN A 16 19.66 1.05 -0.93
C GLN A 16 18.41 1.02 -1.78
N HIS A 17 17.43 1.84 -1.40
CA HIS A 17 16.15 1.97 -2.10
C HIS A 17 16.34 2.86 -3.34
N ASN A 18 17.21 2.42 -4.26
CA ASN A 18 17.34 3.03 -5.57
C ASN A 18 16.28 2.36 -6.47
N PRO A 19 15.29 3.09 -7.00
CA PRO A 19 14.28 2.52 -7.90
C PRO A 19 14.87 2.07 -9.26
N HIS A 20 16.19 2.17 -9.44
CA HIS A 20 16.93 1.74 -10.63
C HIS A 20 16.37 2.31 -11.95
N THR A 21 15.83 3.52 -11.90
CA THR A 21 15.35 4.20 -13.10
C THR A 21 16.53 4.71 -13.92
N LYS A 22 16.37 4.75 -15.26
CA LYS A 22 17.35 5.36 -16.14
C LYS A 22 17.48 6.86 -15.81
N HIS A 23 18.69 7.41 -15.91
CA HIS A 23 18.96 8.83 -15.66
C HIS A 23 17.95 9.74 -16.40
N GLY A 24 17.38 10.70 -15.66
CA GLY A 24 16.38 11.63 -16.18
C GLY A 24 14.94 11.10 -16.18
N ARG A 25 14.67 9.95 -15.56
CA ARG A 25 13.32 9.37 -15.46
C ARG A 25 12.94 9.10 -14.02
N THR A 26 11.83 9.69 -13.57
CA THR A 26 11.42 9.64 -12.16
C THR A 26 9.96 9.24 -11.97
N SER A 27 9.09 9.52 -12.95
CA SER A 27 7.65 9.23 -12.85
C SER A 27 7.34 7.74 -13.04
N ILE A 28 6.44 7.21 -12.20
CA ILE A 28 5.91 5.86 -12.28
C ILE A 28 4.40 5.93 -12.60
N VAL A 29 3.89 5.02 -13.41
CA VAL A 29 2.44 4.93 -13.76
C VAL A 29 1.83 3.66 -13.18
N HIS A 30 0.65 3.73 -12.55
CA HIS A 30 -0.09 2.55 -12.10
C HIS A 30 -1.10 2.09 -13.18
N LEU A 31 -0.82 0.96 -13.85
CA LEU A 31 -1.71 0.34 -14.84
C LEU A 31 -2.58 -0.73 -14.19
N PHE A 32 -3.52 -0.29 -13.35
CA PHE A 32 -4.37 -1.17 -12.55
C PHE A 32 -5.29 -2.06 -13.41
N GLU A 33 -5.34 -3.36 -13.12
CA GLU A 33 -6.10 -4.40 -13.85
C GLU A 33 -5.68 -4.61 -15.33
N TRP A 34 -4.56 -4.04 -15.78
CA TRP A 34 -4.08 -4.29 -17.15
C TRP A 34 -3.46 -5.68 -17.31
N ARG A 35 -3.66 -6.29 -18.48
CA ARG A 35 -3.00 -7.57 -18.82
C ARG A 35 -1.53 -7.33 -19.09
N TRP A 36 -0.69 -8.32 -18.75
CA TRP A 36 0.76 -8.26 -18.97
C TRP A 36 1.14 -7.96 -20.42
N THR A 37 0.38 -8.48 -21.40
CA THR A 37 0.61 -8.20 -22.83
C THR A 37 0.38 -6.73 -23.17
N ASP A 38 -0.65 -6.11 -22.58
CA ASP A 38 -1.00 -4.71 -22.84
C ASP A 38 0.00 -3.78 -22.15
N ILE A 39 0.46 -4.15 -20.95
CA ILE A 39 1.54 -3.45 -20.23
C ILE A 39 2.82 -3.44 -21.06
N ALA A 40 3.22 -4.58 -21.62
CA ALA A 40 4.44 -4.69 -22.43
C ALA A 40 4.36 -3.79 -23.67
N ASP A 41 3.22 -3.84 -24.37
CA ASP A 41 2.94 -2.99 -25.52
C ASP A 41 2.99 -1.48 -25.17
N GLU A 42 2.40 -1.09 -24.04
CA GLU A 42 2.36 0.31 -23.58
C GLU A 42 3.75 0.82 -23.14
N CYS A 43 4.56 -0.05 -22.53
CA CYS A 43 5.94 0.24 -22.18
C CYS A 43 6.75 0.65 -23.41
N GLU A 44 6.62 -0.10 -24.51
CA GLU A 44 7.37 0.15 -25.74
C GLU A 44 6.82 1.32 -26.56
N ARG A 45 5.48 1.40 -26.71
CA ARG A 45 4.85 2.36 -27.61
C ARG A 45 4.73 3.76 -27.03
N TYR A 46 4.59 3.90 -25.71
CA TYR A 46 4.28 5.19 -25.10
C TYR A 46 5.18 5.53 -23.91
N LEU A 47 5.27 4.68 -22.90
CA LEU A 47 5.88 5.07 -21.62
C LEU A 47 7.39 5.26 -21.75
N ALA A 48 8.10 4.35 -22.44
CA ALA A 48 9.54 4.49 -22.61
C ALA A 48 9.91 5.70 -23.50
N PRO A 49 9.25 5.97 -24.64
CA PRO A 49 9.49 7.20 -25.42
C PRO A 49 9.21 8.49 -24.64
N ASN A 50 8.19 8.51 -23.77
CA ASN A 50 7.77 9.70 -23.03
C ASN A 50 8.47 9.91 -21.67
N GLY A 51 9.56 9.17 -21.40
CA GLY A 51 10.44 9.45 -20.26
C GLY A 51 9.95 8.93 -18.91
N TYR A 52 8.94 8.08 -18.87
CA TYR A 52 8.52 7.42 -17.62
C TYR A 52 9.62 6.49 -17.10
N GLY A 53 9.86 6.55 -15.80
CA GLY A 53 10.89 5.79 -15.07
C GLY A 53 10.48 4.36 -14.78
N GLY A 54 9.19 4.11 -14.72
CA GLY A 54 8.65 2.77 -14.62
C GLY A 54 7.15 2.77 -14.77
N VAL A 55 6.62 1.58 -14.87
CA VAL A 55 5.24 1.34 -14.54
C VAL A 55 5.27 0.69 -13.16
N GLN A 56 4.28 0.93 -12.31
CA GLN A 56 3.95 0.04 -11.22
C GLN A 56 3.41 -1.25 -11.85
N VAL A 57 4.37 -1.96 -12.46
CA VAL A 57 4.43 -3.33 -12.98
C VAL A 57 5.89 -3.71 -13.37
N ASN A 58 6.92 -2.88 -13.11
CA ASN A 58 8.35 -3.29 -13.03
C ASN A 58 8.57 -4.28 -11.86
N ILE A 59 8.00 -5.50 -11.90
CA ILE A 59 7.82 -6.45 -10.77
C ILE A 59 7.82 -5.77 -9.38
N TYR A 60 7.12 -4.63 -9.24
CA TYR A 60 6.58 -4.19 -7.96
C TYR A 60 5.20 -4.81 -7.93
N VAL A 61 5.20 -6.11 -7.67
CA VAL A 61 3.99 -6.90 -7.56
C VAL A 61 3.17 -6.26 -6.46
N ASP A 62 1.89 -6.04 -6.72
CA ASP A 62 0.93 -5.85 -5.63
C ASP A 62 0.86 -7.17 -4.86
N ALA A 63 1.71 -7.25 -3.83
CA ALA A 63 1.86 -8.42 -3.01
C ALA A 63 0.87 -8.32 -1.86
N VAL A 64 -0.32 -8.87 -2.07
CA VAL A 64 -1.31 -9.06 -1.00
C VAL A 64 -0.81 -10.16 -0.08
N ILE A 65 -0.03 -9.78 0.92
CA ILE A 65 0.49 -10.71 1.93
C ILE A 65 -0.41 -10.79 3.16
N ASN A 66 -1.23 -9.78 3.42
CA ASN A 66 -1.97 -9.65 4.68
C ASN A 66 -3.07 -10.70 4.86
N HIS A 67 -3.81 -10.99 3.79
CA HIS A 67 -5.05 -11.76 3.87
C HIS A 67 -5.21 -12.69 2.67
N MET A 68 -6.13 -13.65 2.81
CA MET A 68 -6.59 -14.50 1.71
C MET A 68 -7.88 -13.91 1.10
N CYS A 69 -8.85 -14.73 0.70
CA CYS A 69 -10.12 -14.22 0.18
C CYS A 69 -11.03 -13.67 1.30
N GLY A 70 -12.13 -13.02 0.90
CA GLY A 70 -13.20 -12.63 1.83
C GLY A 70 -13.83 -13.84 2.51
N SER A 71 -14.18 -13.69 3.79
CA SER A 71 -14.83 -14.74 4.59
C SER A 71 -16.14 -15.25 3.98
N GLY A 72 -16.85 -14.41 3.22
CA GLY A 72 -18.04 -14.78 2.44
C GLY A 72 -17.75 -15.39 1.06
N GLY A 73 -16.51 -15.72 0.73
CA GLY A 73 -16.09 -16.17 -0.61
C GLY A 73 -16.55 -17.58 -1.02
N GLY A 74 -17.22 -18.30 -0.11
CA GLY A 74 -17.73 -19.66 -0.32
C GLY A 74 -16.62 -20.71 -0.41
N GLU A 75 -16.88 -21.78 -1.15
CA GLU A 75 -15.93 -22.86 -1.41
C GLU A 75 -15.94 -23.22 -2.89
N GLY A 76 -14.81 -23.66 -3.43
CA GLY A 76 -14.74 -24.08 -4.82
C GLY A 76 -13.39 -23.83 -5.49
N LYS A 77 -13.40 -23.86 -6.82
CA LYS A 77 -12.24 -23.69 -7.70
C LYS A 77 -12.34 -22.44 -8.58
N HIS A 78 -13.23 -21.51 -8.23
CA HIS A 78 -13.42 -20.24 -8.95
C HIS A 78 -12.33 -19.19 -8.63
N SER A 79 -11.16 -19.63 -8.18
CA SER A 79 -9.97 -18.78 -8.12
C SER A 79 -9.39 -18.61 -9.52
N SER A 80 -8.62 -17.53 -9.76
CA SER A 80 -8.07 -17.20 -11.09
C SER A 80 -7.21 -18.31 -11.69
N CYS A 81 -6.63 -19.19 -10.87
CA CYS A 81 -5.81 -20.34 -11.31
C CYS A 81 -6.44 -21.71 -11.01
N GLY A 82 -7.72 -21.78 -10.62
CA GLY A 82 -8.42 -23.05 -10.43
C GLY A 82 -8.08 -23.83 -9.15
N SER A 83 -7.23 -23.28 -8.28
CA SER A 83 -6.92 -23.85 -6.97
C SER A 83 -8.19 -23.91 -6.11
N TYR A 84 -8.37 -25.05 -5.43
CA TYR A 84 -9.47 -25.21 -4.48
C TYR A 84 -9.22 -24.37 -3.22
N PHE A 85 -10.28 -23.80 -2.67
CA PHE A 85 -10.30 -23.19 -1.35
C PHE A 85 -11.68 -23.37 -0.69
N ASN A 86 -11.71 -23.20 0.64
CA ASN A 86 -12.93 -23.11 1.44
C ASN A 86 -12.80 -21.95 2.43
N ALA A 87 -13.44 -20.81 2.14
CA ALA A 87 -13.37 -19.63 2.98
C ALA A 87 -14.02 -19.86 4.36
N ASN A 88 -15.13 -20.59 4.40
CA ASN A 88 -15.87 -20.86 5.65
C ASN A 88 -15.03 -21.68 6.65
N LYS A 89 -14.19 -22.59 6.14
CA LYS A 89 -13.28 -23.42 6.95
C LYS A 89 -11.86 -22.87 7.02
N LYS A 90 -11.55 -21.82 6.25
CA LYS A 90 -10.20 -21.24 6.08
C LYS A 90 -9.18 -22.28 5.61
N ASP A 91 -9.62 -23.11 4.66
CA ASP A 91 -8.82 -24.20 4.10
C ASP A 91 -8.33 -23.81 2.70
N PHE A 92 -7.01 -23.64 2.56
CA PHE A 92 -6.31 -23.24 1.35
C PHE A 92 -5.18 -24.24 1.04
N PRO A 93 -5.51 -25.46 0.61
CA PRO A 93 -4.56 -26.58 0.57
C PRO A 93 -3.44 -26.43 -0.47
N SER A 94 -3.57 -25.52 -1.44
CA SER A 94 -2.52 -25.26 -2.43
C SER A 94 -1.37 -24.37 -1.90
N VAL A 95 -1.61 -23.62 -0.83
CA VAL A 95 -0.62 -22.80 -0.10
C VAL A 95 -0.23 -23.45 1.25
N PRO A 96 -0.69 -24.68 1.46
CA PRO A 96 -1.10 -25.31 2.75
C PRO A 96 -1.50 -24.42 3.95
N TYR A 97 -2.41 -23.45 3.79
CA TYR A 97 -3.00 -22.78 4.97
C TYR A 97 -4.28 -23.46 5.45
N SER A 98 -4.46 -23.44 6.76
CA SER A 98 -5.59 -23.97 7.54
C SER A 98 -6.13 -22.90 8.48
N ASN A 99 -7.20 -23.20 9.20
CA ASN A 99 -7.76 -22.28 10.21
C ASN A 99 -6.80 -21.84 11.31
N LEU A 100 -5.68 -22.56 11.52
CA LEU A 100 -4.65 -22.22 12.50
C LEU A 100 -3.72 -21.10 12.03
N ASP A 101 -3.71 -20.81 10.73
CA ASP A 101 -2.82 -19.82 10.10
C ASP A 101 -3.45 -18.41 10.04
N PHE A 102 -4.60 -18.21 10.70
CA PHE A 102 -5.35 -16.95 10.71
C PHE A 102 -5.48 -16.36 12.12
N ASN A 103 -5.63 -15.04 12.22
CA ASN A 103 -5.63 -14.31 13.49
C ASN A 103 -6.94 -14.40 14.32
N ASP A 104 -7.87 -15.29 13.97
CA ASP A 104 -9.17 -15.41 14.66
C ASP A 104 -9.09 -15.69 16.17
N GLY A 105 -8.00 -16.31 16.64
CA GLY A 105 -7.78 -16.54 18.07
C GLY A 105 -7.19 -15.34 18.82
N LYS A 106 -6.77 -14.29 18.09
CA LYS A 106 -6.16 -13.07 18.65
C LYS A 106 -7.12 -11.88 18.59
N CYS A 107 -7.88 -11.76 17.50
CA CYS A 107 -8.90 -10.71 17.40
C CYS A 107 -9.93 -10.84 18.52
N SER A 108 -10.16 -9.75 19.24
CA SER A 108 -11.08 -9.72 20.39
C SER A 108 -12.41 -9.02 20.09
N THR A 109 -12.65 -8.58 18.85
CA THR A 109 -13.91 -7.94 18.45
C THR A 109 -15.01 -8.99 18.23
N ALA A 110 -16.26 -8.58 18.43
CA ALA A 110 -17.40 -9.49 18.29
C ALA A 110 -17.64 -9.91 16.83
N SER A 111 -17.36 -9.00 15.88
CA SER A 111 -17.45 -9.27 14.45
C SER A 111 -16.26 -10.08 13.92
N GLY A 112 -15.11 -10.01 14.59
CA GLY A 112 -13.83 -10.46 14.06
C GLY A 112 -13.18 -9.45 13.09
N ASP A 113 -13.83 -8.31 12.83
CA ASP A 113 -13.35 -7.22 11.98
C ASP A 113 -12.71 -6.09 12.79
N ILE A 114 -11.92 -5.26 12.12
CA ILE A 114 -11.41 -3.99 12.68
C ILE A 114 -12.60 -3.04 12.86
N GLU A 115 -12.89 -2.68 14.10
CA GLU A 115 -13.96 -1.74 14.46
C GLU A 115 -13.39 -0.38 14.88
N ASN A 116 -12.14 -0.34 15.35
CA ASN A 116 -11.45 0.86 15.81
C ASN A 116 -9.98 0.90 15.33
N TYR A 117 -9.67 1.78 14.38
CA TYR A 117 -8.32 2.00 13.85
C TYR A 117 -7.34 2.69 14.83
N ASN A 118 -7.82 3.13 16.00
CA ASN A 118 -6.98 3.63 17.08
C ASN A 118 -6.58 2.53 18.09
N ASP A 119 -7.10 1.31 17.92
CA ASP A 119 -6.68 0.15 18.69
C ASP A 119 -5.68 -0.67 17.86
N ILE A 120 -4.41 -0.63 18.28
CA ILE A 120 -3.32 -1.29 17.57
C ILE A 120 -3.49 -2.80 17.49
N PHE A 121 -4.15 -3.43 18.48
CA PHE A 121 -4.39 -4.87 18.46
C PHE A 121 -5.45 -5.23 17.43
N GLN A 122 -6.48 -4.38 17.26
CA GLN A 122 -7.45 -4.59 16.19
C GLN A 122 -6.79 -4.45 14.82
N VAL A 123 -6.04 -3.37 14.60
CA VAL A 123 -5.39 -3.12 13.29
C VAL A 123 -4.43 -4.23 12.88
N ARG A 124 -3.82 -4.93 13.84
CA ARG A 124 -2.86 -6.02 13.60
C ARG A 124 -3.48 -7.41 13.53
N ASP A 125 -4.52 -7.66 14.32
CA ASP A 125 -5.02 -9.03 14.55
C ASP A 125 -6.47 -9.24 14.08
N CYS A 126 -7.21 -8.20 13.72
CA CYS A 126 -8.59 -8.31 13.23
C CYS A 126 -8.68 -8.14 11.71
N ARG A 127 -9.76 -8.63 11.13
CA ARG A 127 -9.95 -8.64 9.67
C ARG A 127 -10.19 -7.23 9.12
N LEU A 128 -9.49 -6.91 8.04
CA LEU A 128 -9.76 -5.73 7.22
C LEU A 128 -10.97 -6.04 6.32
N VAL A 129 -12.12 -5.42 6.59
CA VAL A 129 -13.36 -5.55 5.79
C VAL A 129 -13.72 -7.01 5.45
N SER A 130 -13.68 -7.87 6.46
CA SER A 130 -14.03 -9.29 6.40
C SER A 130 -13.12 -10.15 5.52
N LEU A 131 -11.94 -9.67 5.17
CA LEU A 131 -10.87 -10.45 4.53
C LEU A 131 -10.24 -11.40 5.55
N LEU A 132 -10.04 -12.67 5.17
CA LEU A 132 -9.47 -13.68 6.07
C LEU A 132 -8.00 -13.34 6.38
N ASP A 133 -7.77 -12.84 7.59
CA ASP A 133 -6.52 -12.23 8.02
C ASP A 133 -5.48 -13.26 8.47
N LEU A 134 -4.35 -13.32 7.76
CA LEU A 134 -3.28 -14.28 8.02
C LEU A 134 -2.48 -13.87 9.26
N ALA A 135 -2.10 -14.86 10.06
CA ALA A 135 -1.33 -14.66 11.29
C ALA A 135 0.17 -14.41 11.02
N LEU A 136 0.50 -13.46 10.13
CA LEU A 136 1.88 -13.15 9.73
C LEU A 136 2.64 -12.27 10.72
N GLN A 137 1.95 -11.69 11.70
CA GLN A 137 2.51 -10.67 12.61
C GLN A 137 3.11 -9.47 11.85
N LYS A 138 2.45 -9.04 10.76
CA LYS A 138 2.84 -7.88 9.96
C LYS A 138 1.70 -6.87 9.96
N ASP A 139 2.03 -5.59 9.97
CA ASP A 139 0.99 -4.55 10.01
C ASP A 139 0.71 -3.93 8.64
N TYR A 140 -0.54 -3.47 8.50
CA TYR A 140 -1.02 -2.67 7.39
C TYR A 140 -0.97 -1.18 7.77
N VAL A 141 -0.53 -0.32 6.84
CA VAL A 141 -0.27 1.09 7.13
C VAL A 141 -1.09 2.00 6.23
N ILE A 142 -2.13 2.61 6.81
CA ILE A 142 -2.75 3.84 6.33
C ILE A 142 -2.56 4.87 7.46
N ASP A 143 -1.79 5.92 7.20
CA ASP A 143 -1.48 6.96 8.20
C ASP A 143 -1.86 8.34 7.64
N LEU A 144 -2.96 8.90 8.12
CA LEU A 144 -3.37 10.29 7.94
C LEU A 144 -2.94 11.18 9.11
N GLY A 145 -2.26 10.62 10.11
CA GLY A 145 -1.70 11.27 11.29
C GLY A 145 -2.39 10.89 12.60
N GLY A 146 -3.56 10.25 12.55
CA GLY A 146 -4.39 9.94 13.72
C GLY A 146 -4.31 8.49 14.19
N GLU A 147 -3.88 7.60 13.30
CA GLU A 147 -3.97 6.15 13.43
C GLU A 147 -2.97 5.59 14.46
N ALA A 148 -3.27 4.43 15.06
CA ALA A 148 -2.42 3.85 16.10
C ALA A 148 -1.03 3.46 15.60
N ILE A 149 -0.94 3.01 14.35
CA ILE A 149 0.31 2.64 13.68
C ILE A 149 0.80 3.85 12.89
N LYS A 150 2.07 4.21 13.08
CA LYS A 150 2.69 5.35 12.42
C LYS A 150 3.55 4.91 11.26
N ALA A 151 3.52 5.67 10.16
CA ALA A 151 4.35 5.40 8.99
C ALA A 151 5.85 5.32 9.34
N SER A 152 6.30 6.08 10.34
CA SER A 152 7.69 6.07 10.82
C SER A 152 8.19 4.71 11.31
N GLU A 153 7.30 3.82 11.75
CA GLU A 153 7.65 2.46 12.17
C GLU A 153 8.19 1.62 10.99
N TYR A 154 7.94 2.05 9.74
CA TYR A 154 8.20 1.31 8.51
C TYR A 154 9.35 1.85 7.68
N PHE A 155 9.91 3.00 8.04
CA PHE A 155 10.96 3.67 7.24
C PHE A 155 12.23 2.80 7.08
N SER A 156 12.49 1.91 8.04
CA SER A 156 13.60 0.96 7.97
C SER A 156 13.38 -0.16 6.95
N LEU A 157 12.13 -0.42 6.56
CA LEU A 157 11.73 -1.49 5.63
C LEU A 157 11.65 -0.98 4.19
N GLY A 158 11.31 0.29 3.99
CA GLY A 158 11.21 0.92 2.68
C GLY A 158 10.41 2.22 2.72
N ARG A 159 10.06 2.73 1.53
CA ARG A 159 9.15 3.88 1.40
C ARG A 159 7.73 3.51 1.79
N VAL A 160 7.02 4.45 2.38
CA VAL A 160 5.62 4.33 2.79
C VAL A 160 4.77 5.25 1.93
N THR A 161 3.56 4.81 1.61
CA THR A 161 2.56 5.59 0.87
C THR A 161 2.08 6.79 1.68
N GLU A 162 2.28 8.00 1.15
CA GLU A 162 1.91 9.26 1.80
C GLU A 162 0.49 9.69 1.40
N PHE A 163 -0.51 9.14 2.10
CA PHE A 163 -1.93 9.43 1.82
C PHE A 163 -2.32 10.89 2.06
N LYS A 164 -1.57 11.64 2.89
CA LYS A 164 -1.86 13.07 3.12
C LYS A 164 -1.58 13.90 1.86
N TYR A 165 -0.70 13.45 0.97
CA TYR A 165 -0.30 14.20 -0.22
C TYR A 165 -1.51 14.49 -1.13
N GLY A 166 -2.17 13.44 -1.62
CA GLY A 166 -3.35 13.55 -2.49
C GLY A 166 -4.52 14.24 -1.79
N ALA A 167 -4.78 13.88 -0.53
CA ALA A 167 -5.88 14.46 0.25
C ALA A 167 -5.73 15.99 0.43
N LYS A 168 -4.56 16.45 0.86
CA LYS A 168 -4.32 17.89 1.06
C LYS A 168 -4.26 18.65 -0.27
N LEU A 169 -3.69 18.04 -1.32
CA LEU A 169 -3.67 18.66 -2.65
C LEU A 169 -5.10 18.88 -3.16
N GLY A 170 -5.97 17.90 -2.93
CA GLY A 170 -7.40 17.99 -3.16
C GLY A 170 -8.04 19.18 -2.46
N THR A 171 -7.86 19.31 -1.14
CA THR A 171 -8.43 20.45 -0.40
C THR A 171 -8.00 21.80 -0.96
N ILE A 172 -6.76 21.92 -1.43
CA ILE A 172 -6.23 23.17 -2.01
C ILE A 172 -6.86 23.46 -3.37
N LEU A 173 -6.88 22.48 -4.28
CA LEU A 173 -7.41 22.67 -5.63
C LEU A 173 -8.93 22.89 -5.65
N ARG A 174 -9.64 22.25 -4.71
CA ARG A 174 -11.08 22.46 -4.49
C ARG A 174 -11.41 23.73 -3.69
N LYS A 175 -10.39 24.42 -3.15
CA LYS A 175 -10.52 25.61 -2.30
C LYS A 175 -11.34 25.37 -1.03
N TRP A 176 -11.31 24.15 -0.51
CA TRP A 176 -11.97 23.82 0.75
C TRP A 176 -11.27 24.51 1.91
N ASN A 177 -12.02 24.79 2.99
CA ASN A 177 -11.47 25.35 4.23
C ASN A 177 -10.63 26.63 4.04
N ASN A 178 -10.91 27.43 2.99
CA ASN A 178 -10.15 28.63 2.60
C ASN A 178 -8.68 28.38 2.20
N GLU A 179 -8.34 27.15 1.80
CA GLU A 179 -7.03 26.80 1.26
C GLU A 179 -6.72 27.53 -0.05
N LYS A 180 -5.43 27.81 -0.29
CA LYS A 180 -4.96 28.61 -1.44
C LYS A 180 -3.69 28.01 -2.01
N LEU A 181 -3.57 28.03 -3.34
CA LEU A 181 -2.35 27.60 -4.06
C LEU A 181 -1.07 28.28 -3.55
N ARG A 182 -1.16 29.53 -3.06
CA ARG A 182 0.00 30.25 -2.50
C ARG A 182 0.63 29.56 -1.29
N TYR A 183 -0.12 28.69 -0.60
CA TYR A 183 0.38 27.95 0.55
C TYR A 183 1.28 26.77 0.16
N LEU A 184 1.34 26.40 -1.12
CA LEU A 184 2.23 25.35 -1.64
C LEU A 184 3.72 25.75 -1.61
N VAL A 185 4.08 26.95 -1.17
CA VAL A 185 5.46 27.45 -1.13
C VAL A 185 6.42 26.54 -0.33
N ASN A 186 5.90 25.82 0.66
CA ASN A 186 6.64 24.85 1.48
C ASN A 186 6.04 23.43 1.40
N TRP A 187 5.39 23.10 0.27
CA TRP A 187 4.77 21.79 0.02
C TRP A 187 5.79 20.66 0.20
N GLY A 188 5.42 19.61 0.94
CA GLY A 188 6.36 18.59 1.40
C GLY A 188 6.37 18.48 2.93
N GLU A 189 7.54 18.30 3.52
CA GLU A 189 7.72 18.16 4.98
C GLU A 189 7.13 19.34 5.77
N GLY A 190 7.13 20.56 5.20
CA GLY A 190 6.51 21.74 5.80
C GLY A 190 4.99 21.65 6.00
N TRP A 191 4.35 20.66 5.37
CA TRP A 191 2.93 20.33 5.50
C TRP A 191 2.67 19.10 6.40
N GLY A 192 3.72 18.62 7.08
CA GLY A 192 3.71 17.43 7.91
C GLY A 192 3.77 16.12 7.12
N PHE A 193 4.25 16.16 5.87
CA PHE A 193 4.52 14.95 5.09
C PHE A 193 5.80 14.27 5.54
N MET A 194 5.91 12.99 5.25
CA MET A 194 7.15 12.23 5.40
C MET A 194 8.28 12.86 4.58
N ALA A 195 9.52 12.66 5.05
CA ALA A 195 10.70 13.06 4.29
C ALA A 195 10.73 12.39 2.92
N SER A 196 11.25 13.10 1.92
CA SER A 196 11.13 12.68 0.50
C SER A 196 11.75 11.32 0.19
N ASP A 197 12.75 10.89 0.96
CA ASP A 197 13.41 9.60 0.88
C ASP A 197 12.54 8.44 1.43
N ASN A 198 11.60 8.76 2.32
CA ASN A 198 10.67 7.84 2.98
C ASN A 198 9.28 7.79 2.32
N ALA A 199 8.95 8.73 1.44
CA ALA A 199 7.61 8.88 0.89
C ALA A 199 7.45 8.29 -0.52
N LEU A 200 6.34 7.59 -0.75
CA LEU A 200 5.74 7.36 -2.06
C LEU A 200 4.46 8.17 -2.16
N VAL A 201 4.44 9.19 -3.02
CA VAL A 201 3.32 10.15 -3.16
C VAL A 201 2.48 9.85 -4.40
N PHE A 202 1.19 10.16 -4.33
CA PHE A 202 0.22 10.04 -5.43
C PHE A 202 -0.93 11.05 -5.24
N VAL A 203 -1.65 11.36 -6.32
CA VAL A 203 -2.83 12.25 -6.29
C VAL A 203 -4.08 11.44 -5.93
N ASP A 204 -4.28 10.33 -6.63
CA ASP A 204 -5.25 9.27 -6.38
C ASP A 204 -4.57 7.89 -6.53
N ASN A 205 -5.27 6.84 -6.13
CA ASN A 205 -4.91 5.44 -6.28
C ASN A 205 -6.17 4.62 -6.63
N HIS A 206 -6.03 3.29 -6.73
CA HIS A 206 -7.13 2.40 -7.14
C HIS A 206 -8.28 2.35 -6.11
N ASP A 207 -7.99 2.55 -4.83
CA ASP A 207 -9.00 2.57 -3.76
C ASP A 207 -9.80 3.88 -3.78
N ASN A 208 -9.09 5.00 -3.68
CA ASN A 208 -9.71 6.29 -3.41
C ASN A 208 -10.36 6.92 -4.63
N GLN A 209 -9.97 6.51 -5.84
CA GLN A 209 -10.75 6.84 -7.05
C GLN A 209 -12.15 6.21 -7.07
N ARG A 210 -12.35 5.12 -6.32
CA ARG A 210 -13.63 4.39 -6.20
C ARG A 210 -14.38 4.76 -4.91
N GLY A 211 -13.88 5.73 -4.15
CA GLY A 211 -14.48 6.18 -2.88
C GLY A 211 -14.10 5.31 -1.67
N HIS A 212 -13.13 4.41 -1.80
CA HIS A 212 -12.59 3.62 -0.69
C HIS A 212 -11.30 4.23 -0.11
N GLY A 213 -10.89 3.79 1.07
CA GLY A 213 -9.61 4.18 1.66
C GLY A 213 -9.50 5.65 2.08
N ALA A 214 -8.27 6.15 2.12
CA ALA A 214 -7.95 7.45 2.71
C ALA A 214 -8.16 8.64 1.75
N GLY A 215 -8.52 9.79 2.35
CA GLY A 215 -8.72 11.07 1.67
C GLY A 215 -10.17 11.37 1.27
N GLY A 216 -11.02 10.35 1.14
CA GLY A 216 -12.46 10.52 0.88
C GLY A 216 -12.77 11.49 -0.26
N GLY A 217 -13.78 12.34 -0.09
CA GLY A 217 -14.21 13.30 -1.12
C GLY A 217 -13.18 14.38 -1.48
N SER A 218 -12.08 14.52 -0.73
CA SER A 218 -11.04 15.49 -1.09
C SER A 218 -10.23 15.04 -2.29
N ILE A 219 -10.13 13.73 -2.53
CA ILE A 219 -9.28 13.16 -3.59
C ILE A 219 -9.71 13.68 -4.96
N LEU A 220 -8.72 14.07 -5.75
CA LEU A 220 -8.89 14.50 -7.13
C LEU A 220 -8.74 13.27 -8.00
N THR A 221 -9.75 13.01 -8.83
CA THR A 221 -9.75 11.87 -9.74
C THR A 221 -9.87 12.39 -11.18
N PHE A 222 -9.69 11.52 -12.16
CA PHE A 222 -9.95 11.92 -13.54
C PHE A 222 -11.43 12.23 -13.82
N TRP A 223 -12.35 11.67 -13.03
CA TRP A 223 -13.79 11.95 -13.13
C TRP A 223 -14.16 13.28 -12.46
N ASP A 224 -13.51 13.59 -11.35
CA ASP A 224 -13.74 14.78 -10.56
C ASP A 224 -12.40 15.48 -10.24
N PRO A 225 -11.89 16.27 -11.20
CA PRO A 225 -10.57 16.88 -11.09
C PRO A 225 -10.56 18.22 -10.33
N ARG A 226 -11.73 18.79 -9.97
CA ARG A 226 -11.89 20.06 -9.25
C ARG A 226 -13.25 20.18 -8.57
#